data_AF-A0A9N9T2L4-F1
#
_entry.id   AF-A0A9N9T2L4-F1
#
_cell.length_a   1.000
_cell.length_b   1.000
_cell.length_c   1.000
_cell.angle_alpha   90.00
_cell.angle_beta   90.00
_cell.angle_gamma   90.00
#
_symmetry.space_group_name_H-M   'P 1'
#
loop_
_entity.id
_entity.type
_entity.pdbx_description
1 polymer ?
#
loop_
_entity_poly.entity_id
_entity_poly.type
_entity_poly.pdbx_seq_one_letter_code
_entity_poly.pdbx_strand_id
1 'polypeptide(L)'
;MESEDEFLHIYFTHVSQLCYEKAKEHIEKEKEPKGCTTPWGAFLNYLQQLTLTEKSYMEIGFLQNKHKSFLRKDNSLRSVYETMKNDLKKLEDNTRQSAGDIRVQKGSKNIVQFLKARINLIDLYEKIYNMGLNKQIRYNEILTHIETVIEKNSEGFTDIGLTPVKAVFSLECEILEQLFKALTQLQTLEFLPPLALIHGAHTRLAAWESKMQSREIWKLGIFKNSPLPALFQWLQKLKGAVLSKFSLYFHDILAQQTTPHDMRQLCSKLYNDHYQKIVSFQRKYDATYVILLSEKLIALNSGHDGIIVSHPHRVSPQTDLILKMIMETANDLQIIDKIIYKFITQEQNTYILTIVEPTIYLIILFESKKSEKDTFISNFVLDLCQNLRCTKLFTCLKNTNK
;
A
#
# COMPACT_ATOMS: atom_id res chain seq x y z
N MET A 1 24.22 -3.59 29.21
CA MET A 1 22.82 -4.00 29.01
C MET A 1 22.48 -4.93 30.15
N GLU A 2 21.41 -4.67 30.89
CA GLU A 2 20.97 -5.60 31.94
C GLU A 2 20.55 -6.93 31.30
N SER A 3 20.71 -8.05 32.01
CA SER A 3 20.43 -9.41 31.47
C SER A 3 19.01 -9.56 30.90
N GLU A 4 18.07 -8.78 31.42
CA GLU A 4 16.65 -8.80 31.04
C GLU A 4 16.40 -8.02 29.75
N ASP A 5 17.07 -6.88 29.58
CA ASP A 5 17.05 -6.08 28.36
C ASP A 5 17.65 -6.89 27.20
N GLU A 6 18.69 -7.67 27.48
CA GLU A 6 19.30 -8.59 26.52
C GLU A 6 18.34 -9.70 26.09
N PHE A 7 17.62 -10.31 27.05
CA PHE A 7 16.62 -11.33 26.74
C PHE A 7 15.53 -10.80 25.78
N LEU A 8 14.92 -9.65 26.11
CA LEU A 8 13.89 -9.04 25.26
C LEU A 8 14.45 -8.59 23.91
N HIS A 9 15.67 -8.06 23.89
CA HIS A 9 16.35 -7.66 22.66
C HIS A 9 16.53 -8.84 21.70
N ILE A 10 16.99 -9.99 22.19
CA ILE A 10 17.17 -11.20 21.38
C ILE A 10 15.81 -11.73 20.90
N TYR A 11 14.82 -11.80 21.80
CA TYR A 11 13.45 -12.20 21.44
C TYR A 11 12.90 -11.33 20.30
N PHE A 12 12.93 -10.01 20.45
CA PHE A 12 12.42 -9.08 19.44
C PHE A 12 13.28 -9.02 18.18
N THR A 13 14.58 -9.33 18.28
CA THR A 13 15.41 -9.57 17.10
C THR A 13 14.84 -10.72 16.28
N HIS A 14 14.57 -11.88 16.88
CA HIS A 14 13.96 -13.00 16.18
C HIS A 14 12.59 -12.67 15.59
N VAL A 15 11.72 -11.97 16.33
CA VAL A 15 10.41 -11.53 15.82
C VAL A 15 10.56 -10.58 14.62
N SER A 16 11.45 -9.57 14.71
CA SER A 16 11.69 -8.59 13.65
C SER A 16 12.26 -9.21 12.37
N GLN A 17 13.03 -10.29 12.51
CA GLN A 17 13.61 -11.06 11.41
C GLN A 17 12.68 -12.18 10.91
N LEU A 18 11.44 -12.25 11.41
CA LEU A 18 10.43 -13.26 11.08
C LEU A 18 10.83 -14.70 11.45
N CYS A 19 11.77 -14.85 12.39
CA CYS A 19 12.29 -16.11 12.90
C CYS A 19 11.45 -16.60 14.09
N TYR A 20 10.15 -16.78 13.86
CA TYR A 20 9.19 -17.05 14.93
C TYR A 20 9.47 -18.34 15.73
N GLU A 21 10.05 -19.38 15.12
CA GLU A 21 10.42 -20.59 15.86
C GLU A 21 11.63 -20.35 16.78
N LYS A 22 12.65 -19.61 16.32
CA LYS A 22 13.77 -19.18 17.18
C LYS A 22 13.29 -18.31 18.34
N ALA A 23 12.32 -17.43 18.11
CA ALA A 23 11.71 -16.61 19.16
C ALA A 23 11.03 -17.48 20.23
N LYS A 24 10.31 -18.55 19.83
CA LYS A 24 9.71 -19.50 20.78
C LYS A 24 10.77 -20.30 21.53
N GLU A 25 11.76 -20.86 20.83
CA GLU A 25 12.86 -21.59 21.46
C GLU A 25 13.59 -20.74 22.50
N HIS A 26 13.77 -19.44 22.21
CA HIS A 26 14.35 -18.48 23.15
C HIS A 26 13.49 -18.30 24.42
N ILE A 27 12.16 -18.27 24.28
CA ILE A 27 11.24 -18.24 25.44
C ILE A 27 11.29 -19.55 26.24
N GLU A 28 11.33 -20.72 25.57
CA GLU A 28 11.33 -22.02 26.25
C GLU A 28 12.55 -22.22 27.16
N LYS A 29 13.69 -21.60 26.84
CA LYS A 29 14.92 -21.64 27.67
C LYS A 29 14.76 -20.95 29.02
N GLU A 30 13.84 -19.98 29.12
CA GLU A 30 13.58 -19.21 30.35
C GLU A 30 12.41 -19.80 31.17
N LYS A 31 11.79 -20.90 30.72
CA LYS A 31 10.64 -21.46 31.44
C LYS A 31 11.06 -22.10 32.76
N GLU A 32 10.31 -21.71 33.80
CA GLU A 32 10.43 -22.28 35.13
C GLU A 32 9.84 -23.71 35.21
N PRO A 33 10.25 -24.53 36.20
CA PRO A 33 9.72 -25.88 36.40
C PRO A 33 8.19 -25.90 36.53
N LYS A 34 7.56 -26.96 36.00
CA LYS A 34 6.10 -27.14 36.02
C LYS A 34 5.57 -27.11 37.45
N GLY A 35 4.60 -26.22 37.74
CA GLY A 35 3.84 -26.20 39.00
C GLY A 35 3.83 -24.88 39.76
N CYS A 36 4.64 -23.88 39.38
CA CYS A 36 4.61 -22.54 39.97
C CYS A 36 4.08 -21.51 38.97
N THR A 37 2.97 -20.84 39.30
CA THR A 37 2.45 -19.72 38.49
C THR A 37 3.11 -18.42 38.96
N THR A 38 4.23 -18.06 38.36
CA THR A 38 4.92 -16.79 38.65
C THR A 38 4.49 -15.70 37.67
N PRO A 39 4.64 -14.41 38.04
CA PRO A 39 4.43 -13.31 37.10
C PRO A 39 5.32 -13.41 35.85
N TRP A 40 6.54 -13.94 36.00
CA TRP A 40 7.46 -14.19 34.88
C TRP A 40 6.94 -15.28 33.95
N GLY A 41 6.48 -16.42 34.48
CA GLY A 41 5.86 -17.48 33.68
C GLY A 41 4.64 -16.98 32.90
N ALA A 42 3.81 -16.13 33.52
CA ALA A 42 2.69 -15.49 32.83
C ALA A 42 3.17 -14.53 31.70
N PHE A 43 4.21 -13.75 31.97
CA PHE A 43 4.83 -12.86 30.98
C PHE A 43 5.38 -13.62 29.76
N LEU A 44 6.12 -14.72 29.99
CA LEU A 44 6.64 -15.58 28.93
C LEU A 44 5.52 -16.17 28.06
N ASN A 45 4.38 -16.55 28.65
CA ASN A 45 3.22 -17.02 27.90
C ASN A 45 2.65 -15.92 26.97
N TYR A 46 2.63 -14.66 27.41
CA TYR A 46 2.23 -13.54 26.54
C TYR A 46 3.22 -13.30 25.41
N LEU A 47 4.52 -13.47 25.62
CA LEU A 47 5.51 -13.41 24.53
C LEU A 47 5.29 -14.52 23.50
N GLN A 48 4.97 -15.74 23.95
CA GLN A 48 4.65 -16.85 23.04
C GLN A 48 3.40 -16.54 22.20
N GLN A 49 2.36 -15.97 22.81
CA GLN A 49 1.18 -15.51 22.08
C GLN A 49 1.52 -14.37 21.11
N LEU A 50 2.32 -13.39 21.53
CA LEU A 50 2.75 -12.26 20.70
C LEU A 50 3.47 -12.72 19.44
N THR A 51 4.32 -13.75 19.54
CA THR A 51 5.00 -14.37 18.39
C THR A 51 4.00 -14.86 17.33
N LEU A 52 2.91 -15.52 17.75
CA LEU A 52 1.87 -16.01 16.84
C LEU A 52 1.05 -14.85 16.26
N THR A 53 0.75 -13.85 17.08
CA THR A 53 0.01 -12.64 16.68
C THR A 53 0.77 -11.84 15.63
N GLU A 54 2.08 -11.58 15.82
CA GLU A 54 2.92 -10.88 14.84
C GLU A 54 3.07 -11.67 13.54
N LYS A 55 3.16 -13.00 13.61
CA LYS A 55 3.15 -13.85 12.40
C LYS A 55 1.85 -13.67 11.62
N SER A 56 0.70 -13.65 12.30
CA SER A 56 -0.60 -13.41 11.66
C SER A 56 -0.69 -12.00 11.07
N TYR A 57 -0.11 -10.99 11.75
CA TYR A 57 -0.06 -9.62 11.27
C TYR A 57 0.69 -9.49 9.93
N MET A 58 1.88 -10.10 9.83
CA MET A 58 2.68 -10.08 8.61
C MET A 58 2.02 -10.80 7.43
N GLU A 59 1.06 -11.69 7.71
CA GLU A 59 0.21 -12.35 6.72
C GLU A 59 -1.12 -11.62 6.45
N ILE A 60 -1.25 -10.37 6.91
CA ILE A 60 -2.44 -9.52 6.78
C ILE A 60 -3.68 -10.18 7.42
N GLY A 61 -3.48 -10.95 8.49
CA GLY A 61 -4.55 -11.64 9.21
C GLY A 61 -5.58 -10.71 9.84
N PHE A 62 -5.27 -9.43 10.00
CA PHE A 62 -6.17 -8.42 10.55
C PHE A 62 -7.30 -7.99 9.59
N LEU A 63 -7.15 -8.20 8.28
CA LEU A 63 -8.22 -7.95 7.30
C LEU A 63 -8.93 -9.23 6.85
N GLN A 64 -8.42 -10.40 7.20
CA GLN A 64 -9.01 -11.68 6.85
C GLN A 64 -10.17 -12.00 7.81
N ASN A 65 -11.39 -11.95 7.29
CA ASN A 65 -12.55 -12.52 7.99
C ASN A 65 -12.53 -14.04 7.81
N LYS A 66 -11.60 -14.75 8.48
CA LYS A 66 -11.68 -16.21 8.52
C LYS A 66 -12.88 -16.62 9.38
N HIS A 67 -13.94 -16.99 8.67
CA HIS A 67 -15.18 -17.65 9.08
C HIS A 67 -16.19 -16.85 9.91
N LYS A 68 -17.30 -16.56 9.23
CA LYS A 68 -18.65 -16.77 9.74
C LYS A 68 -18.76 -18.19 10.33
N SER A 69 -18.33 -18.39 11.57
CA SER A 69 -18.85 -19.49 12.39
C SER A 69 -19.97 -18.85 13.21
N PHE A 70 -21.21 -19.15 12.83
CA PHE A 70 -22.40 -18.78 13.59
C PHE A 70 -22.14 -19.09 15.08
N LEU A 71 -22.17 -18.07 15.94
CA LEU A 71 -22.06 -18.14 17.42
C LEU A 71 -20.69 -17.95 18.09
N ARG A 72 -19.69 -17.25 17.53
CA ARG A 72 -18.55 -16.77 18.34
C ARG A 72 -18.24 -15.28 18.19
N LYS A 73 -18.00 -14.66 19.35
CA LYS A 73 -17.51 -13.29 19.63
C LYS A 73 -16.38 -12.88 18.66
N ASP A 74 -16.37 -11.62 18.24
CA ASP A 74 -15.40 -11.02 17.30
C ASP A 74 -13.95 -11.41 17.60
N ASN A 75 -13.44 -12.42 16.89
CA ASN A 75 -12.08 -12.94 17.04
C ASN A 75 -11.15 -12.38 15.94
N SER A 76 -11.25 -11.08 15.65
CA SER A 76 -10.35 -10.41 14.72
C SER A 76 -8.95 -10.31 15.31
N LEU A 77 -7.91 -10.24 14.48
CA LEU A 77 -6.54 -10.06 14.99
C LEU A 77 -6.42 -8.79 15.85
N ARG A 78 -7.18 -7.73 15.50
CA ARG A 78 -7.33 -6.52 16.29
C ARG A 78 -7.80 -6.80 17.72
N SER A 79 -8.83 -7.64 17.89
CA SER A 79 -9.34 -7.99 19.23
C SER A 79 -8.34 -8.83 20.04
N VAL A 80 -7.52 -9.64 19.36
CA VAL A 80 -6.39 -10.36 20.00
C VAL A 80 -5.35 -9.38 20.54
N TYR A 81 -4.90 -8.40 19.75
CA TYR A 81 -4.00 -7.33 20.22
C TYR A 81 -4.59 -6.54 21.39
N GLU A 82 -5.88 -6.17 21.30
CA GLU A 82 -6.58 -5.45 22.36
C GLU A 82 -6.66 -6.24 23.67
N THR A 83 -7.00 -7.53 23.59
CA THR A 83 -7.09 -8.42 24.74
C THR A 83 -5.72 -8.55 25.41
N MET A 84 -4.68 -8.88 24.63
CA MET A 84 -3.30 -9.00 25.12
C MET A 84 -2.79 -7.70 25.76
N LYS A 85 -3.10 -6.55 25.15
CA LYS A 85 -2.75 -5.23 25.71
C LYS A 85 -3.37 -5.02 27.09
N ASN A 86 -4.65 -5.37 27.26
CA ASN A 86 -5.34 -5.19 28.53
C ASN A 86 -4.85 -6.19 29.59
N ASP A 87 -4.52 -7.41 29.19
CA ASP A 87 -4.04 -8.44 30.10
C ASP A 87 -2.60 -8.17 30.57
N LEU A 88 -1.72 -7.67 29.70
CA LEU A 88 -0.38 -7.22 30.09
C LEU A 88 -0.41 -6.00 31.01
N LYS A 89 -1.36 -5.07 30.82
CA LYS A 89 -1.54 -3.96 31.78
C LYS A 89 -1.97 -4.46 33.16
N LYS A 90 -2.89 -5.43 33.22
CA LYS A 90 -3.28 -6.05 34.51
C LYS A 90 -2.10 -6.76 35.15
N LEU A 91 -1.28 -7.47 34.35
CA LEU A 91 -0.07 -8.12 34.85
C LEU A 91 0.89 -7.08 35.45
N GLU A 92 1.13 -5.97 34.74
CA GLU A 92 1.93 -4.84 35.23
C GLU A 92 1.38 -4.32 36.57
N ASP A 93 0.08 -4.00 36.65
CA ASP A 93 -0.55 -3.45 37.85
C ASP A 93 -0.49 -4.41 39.06
N ASN A 94 -0.69 -5.71 38.84
CA ASN A 94 -0.61 -6.72 39.89
C ASN A 94 0.82 -6.86 40.45
N THR A 95 1.83 -6.73 39.59
CA THR A 95 3.24 -6.78 40.01
C THR A 95 3.71 -5.52 40.73
N ARG A 96 3.03 -4.37 40.57
CA ARG A 96 3.34 -3.13 41.30
C ARG A 96 2.91 -3.13 42.76
N GLN A 97 1.89 -3.92 43.11
CA GLN A 97 1.31 -3.96 44.45
C GLN A 97 2.04 -4.91 45.41
N SER A 98 2.86 -5.81 44.87
CA SER A 98 3.79 -6.66 45.60
C SER A 98 5.21 -6.12 45.35
N ALA A 99 6.23 -6.52 46.14
CA ALA A 99 7.64 -6.34 45.76
C ALA A 99 7.96 -7.24 44.55
N GLY A 100 7.23 -7.03 43.47
CA GLY A 100 7.10 -7.90 42.33
C GLY A 100 8.24 -7.70 41.36
N ASP A 101 8.29 -8.64 40.42
CA ASP A 101 9.35 -8.78 39.45
C ASP A 101 9.45 -7.54 38.54
N ILE A 102 10.41 -6.64 38.82
CA ILE A 102 10.60 -5.35 38.12
C ILE A 102 10.73 -5.56 36.61
N ARG A 103 11.31 -6.68 36.19
CA ARG A 103 11.45 -7.06 34.79
C ARG A 103 10.12 -7.27 34.09
N VAL A 104 9.15 -7.88 34.77
CA VAL A 104 7.80 -8.10 34.25
C VAL A 104 7.05 -6.78 34.13
N GLN A 105 7.23 -5.87 35.09
CA GLN A 105 6.65 -4.53 35.02
C GLN A 105 7.18 -3.74 33.82
N LYS A 106 8.51 -3.64 33.69
CA LYS A 106 9.18 -2.91 32.59
C LYS A 106 8.83 -3.52 31.24
N GLY A 107 8.94 -4.84 31.11
CA GLY A 107 8.59 -5.58 29.89
C GLY A 107 7.13 -5.39 29.48
N SER A 108 6.19 -5.53 30.42
CA SER A 108 4.75 -5.39 30.14
C SER A 108 4.41 -3.98 29.67
N LYS A 109 4.94 -2.94 30.34
CA LYS A 109 4.74 -1.53 29.96
C LYS A 109 5.20 -1.25 28.53
N ASN A 110 6.41 -1.70 28.18
CA ASN A 110 7.01 -1.47 26.87
C ASN A 110 6.25 -2.21 25.76
N ILE A 111 5.87 -3.46 26.01
CA ILE A 111 5.08 -4.26 25.06
C ILE A 111 3.70 -3.63 24.85
N VAL A 112 3.04 -3.14 25.90
CA VAL A 112 1.75 -2.44 25.78
C VAL A 112 1.83 -1.23 24.85
N GLN A 113 2.94 -0.49 24.85
CA GLN A 113 3.15 0.61 23.90
C GLN A 113 3.28 0.09 22.46
N PHE A 114 4.06 -0.97 22.25
CA PHE A 114 4.18 -1.62 20.94
C PHE A 114 2.84 -2.16 20.41
N LEU A 115 2.03 -2.82 21.25
CA LEU A 115 0.72 -3.33 20.86
C LEU A 115 -0.23 -2.19 20.43
N LYS A 116 -0.19 -1.04 21.12
CA LYS A 116 -0.95 0.15 20.69
C LYS A 116 -0.50 0.65 19.31
N ALA A 117 0.81 0.68 19.06
CA ALA A 117 1.36 1.09 17.78
C ALA A 117 0.89 0.16 16.65
N ARG A 118 0.87 -1.15 16.89
CA ARG A 118 0.34 -2.16 15.96
C ARG A 118 -1.16 -1.98 15.69
N ILE A 119 -1.97 -1.75 16.72
CA ILE A 119 -3.41 -1.47 16.55
C ILE A 119 -3.63 -0.23 15.66
N ASN A 120 -2.84 0.83 15.87
CA ASN A 120 -2.91 2.02 15.02
C ASN A 120 -2.61 1.73 13.54
N LEU A 121 -1.65 0.84 13.26
CA LEU A 121 -1.37 0.40 11.88
C LEU A 121 -2.50 -0.48 11.31
N ILE A 122 -3.11 -1.34 12.11
CA ILE A 122 -4.29 -2.13 11.68
C ILE A 122 -5.40 -1.18 11.24
N ASP A 123 -5.73 -0.18 12.06
CA ASP A 123 -6.76 0.81 11.77
C ASP A 123 -6.41 1.61 10.50
N LEU A 124 -5.13 1.89 10.25
CA LEU A 124 -4.65 2.54 9.03
C LEU A 124 -4.87 1.65 7.79
N TYR A 125 -4.49 0.38 7.83
CA TYR A 125 -4.70 -0.52 6.69
C TYR A 125 -6.18 -0.76 6.40
N GLU A 126 -7.03 -0.80 7.43
CA GLU A 126 -8.49 -0.83 7.26
C GLU A 126 -8.99 0.41 6.49
N LYS A 127 -8.48 1.60 6.83
CA LYS A 127 -8.78 2.83 6.08
C LYS A 127 -8.32 2.77 4.62
N ILE A 128 -7.12 2.26 4.36
CA ILE A 128 -6.60 2.06 2.99
C ILE A 128 -7.50 1.11 2.20
N TYR A 129 -7.87 -0.02 2.80
CA TYR A 129 -8.78 -0.99 2.19
C TYR A 129 -10.16 -0.36 1.87
N ASN A 130 -10.74 0.37 2.82
CA ASN A 130 -12.03 1.04 2.63
C ASN A 130 -11.98 2.14 1.56
N MET A 131 -10.85 2.87 1.45
CA MET A 131 -10.62 3.81 0.35
C MET A 131 -10.68 3.09 -1.01
N GLY A 132 -10.02 1.94 -1.12
CA GLY A 132 -10.10 1.08 -2.30
C GLY A 132 -11.53 0.60 -2.60
N LEU A 133 -12.27 0.14 -1.59
CA LEU A 133 -13.65 -0.33 -1.77
C LEU A 133 -14.57 0.76 -2.30
N ASN A 134 -14.48 1.96 -1.73
CA ASN A 134 -15.31 3.09 -2.10
C ASN A 134 -14.87 3.75 -3.41
N LYS A 135 -13.72 3.33 -3.97
CA LYS A 135 -13.11 3.86 -5.20
C LYS A 135 -12.83 5.37 -5.15
N GLN A 136 -12.80 5.96 -3.96
CA GLN A 136 -12.57 7.38 -3.74
C GLN A 136 -11.08 7.63 -3.52
N ILE A 137 -10.49 8.53 -4.32
CA ILE A 137 -9.08 8.87 -4.20
C ILE A 137 -8.91 9.92 -3.10
N ARG A 138 -8.45 9.49 -1.92
CA ARG A 138 -8.17 10.37 -0.77
C ARG A 138 -6.75 10.15 -0.23
N TYR A 139 -5.76 10.22 -1.12
CA TYR A 139 -4.36 9.96 -0.76
C TYR A 139 -3.85 10.88 0.35
N ASN A 140 -4.19 12.16 0.29
CA ASN A 140 -3.79 13.14 1.30
C ASN A 140 -4.37 12.82 2.69
N GLU A 141 -5.62 12.36 2.77
CA GLU A 141 -6.23 11.99 4.04
C GLU A 141 -5.53 10.77 4.64
N ILE A 142 -5.25 9.74 3.83
CA ILE A 142 -4.48 8.58 4.31
C ILE A 142 -3.08 9.00 4.75
N LEU A 143 -2.44 9.91 4.00
CA LEU A 143 -1.12 10.43 4.34
C LEU A 143 -1.13 11.12 5.71
N THR A 144 -2.08 12.01 5.97
CA THR A 144 -2.23 12.67 7.28
C THR A 144 -2.41 11.64 8.40
N HIS A 145 -3.14 10.56 8.15
CA HIS A 145 -3.27 9.46 9.12
C HIS A 145 -1.94 8.72 9.34
N ILE A 146 -1.15 8.48 8.30
CA ILE A 146 0.19 7.88 8.42
C ILE A 146 1.08 8.76 9.30
N GLU A 147 1.15 10.06 8.99
CA GLU A 147 1.95 11.05 9.74
C GLU A 147 1.52 11.11 11.21
N THR A 148 0.21 11.08 11.47
CA THR A 148 -0.34 10.99 12.83
C THR A 148 0.09 9.71 13.56
N VAL A 149 0.14 8.56 12.88
CA VAL A 149 0.60 7.30 13.47
C VAL A 149 2.10 7.34 13.78
N ILE A 150 2.91 7.94 12.90
CA ILE A 150 4.35 8.15 13.12
C ILE A 150 4.57 9.05 14.33
N GLU A 151 3.93 10.22 14.36
CA GLU A 151 4.07 11.20 15.43
C GLU A 151 3.68 10.61 16.79
N LYS A 152 2.50 9.98 16.89
CA LYS A 152 1.99 9.38 18.13
C LYS A 152 2.89 8.29 18.71
N ASN A 153 3.69 7.63 17.88
CA ASN A 153 4.54 6.50 18.28
C ASN A 153 6.04 6.83 18.25
N SER A 154 6.42 8.06 17.92
CA SER A 154 7.82 8.51 17.82
C SER A 154 8.59 8.27 19.13
N GLU A 155 7.98 8.64 20.26
CA GLU A 155 8.51 8.46 21.61
C GLU A 155 8.10 7.13 22.27
N GLY A 156 7.31 6.30 21.58
CA GLY A 156 6.84 5.01 22.09
C GLY A 156 7.91 3.92 22.02
N PHE A 157 7.84 2.97 22.96
CA PHE A 157 8.58 1.70 23.00
C PHE A 157 10.07 1.84 22.63
N THR A 158 10.70 2.88 23.20
CA THR A 158 12.11 3.29 23.00
C THR A 158 13.11 2.42 23.76
N ASP A 159 12.63 1.49 24.57
CA ASP A 159 13.46 0.58 25.34
C ASP A 159 14.39 -0.24 24.45
N ILE A 160 15.61 -0.49 24.92
CA ILE A 160 16.67 -1.17 24.16
C ILE A 160 16.20 -2.58 23.75
N GLY A 161 15.42 -3.26 24.60
CA GLY A 161 14.84 -4.57 24.29
C GLY A 161 13.89 -4.55 23.09
N LEU A 162 13.22 -3.43 22.83
CA LEU A 162 12.25 -3.29 21.72
C LEU A 162 12.84 -2.63 20.48
N THR A 163 14.10 -2.21 20.52
CA THR A 163 14.78 -1.55 19.37
C THR A 163 14.63 -2.33 18.05
N PRO A 164 14.76 -3.68 17.99
CA PRO A 164 14.60 -4.42 16.75
C PRO A 164 13.20 -4.30 16.11
N VAL A 165 12.14 -4.41 16.92
CA VAL A 165 10.77 -4.26 16.41
C VAL A 165 10.42 -2.80 16.14
N LYS A 166 10.99 -1.85 16.88
CA LYS A 166 10.86 -0.43 16.58
C LYS A 166 11.45 -0.09 15.21
N ALA A 167 12.61 -0.63 14.88
CA ALA A 167 13.22 -0.42 13.56
C ALA A 167 12.33 -0.95 12.42
N VAL A 168 11.72 -2.12 12.58
CA VAL A 168 10.80 -2.67 11.57
C VAL A 168 9.50 -1.87 11.48
N PHE A 169 8.93 -1.46 12.62
CA PHE A 169 7.76 -0.58 12.66
C PHE A 169 8.03 0.75 11.93
N SER A 170 9.18 1.37 12.18
CA SER A 170 9.59 2.60 11.49
C SER A 170 9.72 2.40 9.99
N LEU A 171 10.38 1.31 9.55
CA LEU A 171 10.48 1.01 8.12
C LEU A 171 9.11 0.86 7.46
N GLU A 172 8.19 0.14 8.10
CA GLU A 172 6.82 -0.02 7.60
C GLU A 172 6.10 1.33 7.44
N CYS A 173 6.10 2.16 8.47
CA CYS A 173 5.50 3.49 8.45
C CYS A 173 6.14 4.40 7.39
N GLU A 174 7.47 4.43 7.32
CA GLU A 174 8.19 5.27 6.36
C GLU A 174 7.95 4.83 4.91
N ILE A 175 7.85 3.52 4.63
CA ILE A 175 7.50 3.04 3.29
C ILE A 175 6.10 3.52 2.90
N LEU A 176 5.12 3.37 3.80
CA LEU A 176 3.77 3.86 3.57
C LEU A 176 3.75 5.37 3.32
N GLU A 177 4.43 6.14 4.17
CA GLU A 177 4.53 7.59 4.07
C GLU A 177 5.12 8.01 2.72
N GLN A 178 6.26 7.44 2.32
CA GLN A 178 6.93 7.76 1.06
C GLN A 178 6.03 7.44 -0.15
N LEU A 179 5.34 6.29 -0.14
CA LEU A 179 4.46 5.88 -1.24
C LEU A 179 3.20 6.74 -1.33
N PHE A 180 2.56 7.09 -0.20
CA PHE A 180 1.39 7.97 -0.19
C PHE A 180 1.76 9.42 -0.49
N LYS A 181 2.92 9.91 -0.03
CA LYS A 181 3.47 11.19 -0.48
C LYS A 181 3.68 11.20 -1.98
N ALA A 182 4.27 10.13 -2.55
CA ALA A 182 4.47 10.03 -3.99
C ALA A 182 3.13 10.06 -4.76
N LEU A 183 2.11 9.35 -4.27
CA LEU A 183 0.77 9.37 -4.87
C LEU A 183 0.13 10.76 -4.86
N THR A 184 0.29 11.52 -3.78
CA THR A 184 -0.17 12.92 -3.70
C THR A 184 0.64 13.82 -4.64
N GLN A 185 1.98 13.70 -4.64
CA GLN A 185 2.85 14.51 -5.51
C GLN A 185 2.66 14.19 -7.00
N LEU A 186 2.27 12.98 -7.37
CA LEU A 186 1.93 12.66 -8.76
C LEU A 186 0.74 13.49 -9.29
N GLN A 187 -0.14 13.98 -8.41
CA GLN A 187 -1.24 14.86 -8.79
C GLN A 187 -0.78 16.31 -9.06
N THR A 188 0.42 16.69 -8.61
CA THR A 188 0.98 18.01 -8.92
C THR A 188 1.59 18.07 -10.31
N LEU A 189 1.89 16.91 -10.89
CA LEU A 189 2.55 16.72 -12.20
C LEU A 189 3.96 17.30 -12.26
N GLU A 190 4.63 17.37 -11.10
CA GLU A 190 6.05 17.69 -11.00
C GLU A 190 6.88 16.39 -11.04
N PHE A 191 7.87 16.34 -11.92
CA PHE A 191 8.62 15.10 -12.18
C PHE A 191 9.50 14.64 -11.00
N LEU A 192 10.31 15.53 -10.45
CA LEU A 192 11.37 15.17 -9.50
C LEU A 192 10.87 14.73 -8.11
N PRO A 193 9.89 15.41 -7.47
CA PRO A 193 9.45 15.03 -6.13
C PRO A 193 8.95 13.57 -6.00
N PRO A 194 8.01 13.07 -6.84
CA PRO A 194 7.56 11.68 -6.74
C PRO A 194 8.66 10.68 -7.07
N LEU A 195 9.61 11.01 -7.97
CA LEU A 195 10.75 10.14 -8.27
C LEU A 195 11.62 9.89 -7.03
N ALA A 196 11.98 10.96 -6.31
CA ALA A 196 12.77 10.86 -5.08
C ALA A 196 12.06 10.04 -3.99
N LEU A 197 10.75 10.24 -3.83
CA LEU A 197 9.93 9.50 -2.86
C LEU A 197 9.83 8.00 -3.20
N ILE A 198 9.64 7.66 -4.49
CA ILE A 198 9.61 6.26 -4.94
C ILE A 198 10.97 5.58 -4.69
N HIS A 199 12.08 6.28 -4.94
CA HIS A 199 13.42 5.78 -4.62
C HIS A 199 13.61 5.60 -3.10
N GLY A 200 13.12 6.55 -2.30
CA GLY A 200 13.12 6.46 -0.84
C GLY A 200 12.37 5.23 -0.33
N ALA A 201 11.19 4.95 -0.88
CA ALA A 201 10.42 3.74 -0.55
C ALA A 201 11.16 2.46 -0.97
N HIS A 202 11.79 2.45 -2.16
CA HIS A 202 12.57 1.31 -2.63
C HIS A 202 13.74 0.97 -1.71
N THR A 203 14.50 1.99 -1.28
CA THR A 203 15.64 1.83 -0.38
C THR A 203 15.23 1.23 0.96
N ARG A 204 14.10 1.68 1.52
CA ARG A 204 13.55 1.15 2.79
C ARG A 204 13.01 -0.26 2.66
N LEU A 205 12.35 -0.58 1.55
CA LEU A 205 11.93 -1.95 1.25
C LEU A 205 13.14 -2.89 1.21
N ALA A 206 14.22 -2.50 0.52
CA ALA A 206 15.44 -3.29 0.47
C ALA A 206 16.10 -3.43 1.85
N ALA A 207 16.12 -2.36 2.65
CA ALA A 207 16.63 -2.40 4.02
C ALA A 207 15.81 -3.34 4.91
N TRP A 208 14.48 -3.34 4.79
CA TRP A 208 13.63 -4.28 5.52
C TRP A 208 13.84 -5.72 5.03
N GLU A 209 13.88 -5.96 3.73
CA GLU A 209 14.13 -7.29 3.14
C GLU A 209 15.46 -7.87 3.63
N SER A 210 16.53 -7.07 3.69
CA SER A 210 17.85 -7.50 4.17
C SER A 210 17.87 -7.96 5.64
N LYS A 211 16.90 -7.50 6.45
CA LYS A 211 16.75 -7.89 7.85
C LYS A 211 15.96 -9.19 7.99
N MET A 212 15.17 -9.58 7.00
CA MET A 212 14.47 -10.86 7.02
C MET A 212 15.49 -11.98 6.79
N GLN A 213 15.56 -12.98 7.66
CA GLN A 213 16.44 -14.12 7.38
C GLN A 213 15.94 -14.84 6.12
N SER A 214 16.83 -15.01 5.13
CA SER A 214 16.60 -15.90 4.01
C SER A 214 16.27 -17.28 4.58
N ARG A 215 15.06 -17.78 4.38
CA ARG A 215 14.68 -19.11 4.87
C ARG A 215 15.64 -20.13 4.24
N GLU A 216 16.58 -20.66 5.03
CA GLU A 216 17.51 -21.73 4.60
C GLU A 216 16.80 -23.02 4.17
N ILE A 217 15.48 -23.13 4.40
CA ILE A 217 14.69 -24.36 4.18
C ILE A 217 14.07 -24.42 2.76
N TRP A 218 14.28 -23.41 1.90
CA TRP A 218 13.49 -23.25 0.66
C TRP A 218 14.22 -23.62 -0.63
N LYS A 219 15.30 -24.42 -0.54
CA LYS A 219 16.03 -24.98 -1.70
C LYS A 219 15.31 -26.11 -2.43
N LEU A 220 14.12 -26.53 -2.00
CA LEU A 220 13.31 -27.53 -2.70
C LEU A 220 12.17 -26.81 -3.44
N GLY A 221 12.42 -26.41 -4.69
CA GLY A 221 11.55 -25.61 -5.56
C GLY A 221 10.22 -26.25 -5.98
N ILE A 222 9.44 -26.76 -5.03
CA ILE A 222 8.16 -27.45 -5.27
C ILE A 222 6.95 -26.54 -5.00
N PHE A 223 7.11 -25.42 -4.26
CA PHE A 223 6.02 -24.48 -3.99
C PHE A 223 6.24 -23.13 -4.69
N LYS A 224 5.34 -22.78 -5.62
CA LYS A 224 5.32 -21.53 -6.42
C LYS A 224 4.96 -20.26 -5.64
N ASN A 225 4.93 -20.30 -4.31
CA ASN A 225 4.56 -19.13 -3.51
C ASN A 225 5.82 -18.32 -3.16
N SER A 226 5.76 -17.01 -3.40
CA SER A 226 6.84 -16.09 -3.02
C SER A 226 7.20 -16.27 -1.53
N PRO A 227 8.50 -16.31 -1.17
CA PRO A 227 8.96 -16.63 0.19
C PRO A 227 8.71 -15.49 1.20
N LEU A 228 8.33 -14.31 0.72
CA LEU A 228 8.13 -13.11 1.53
C LEU A 228 6.74 -13.09 2.19
N PRO A 229 6.54 -12.45 3.35
CA PRO A 229 5.21 -12.33 3.96
C PRO A 229 4.24 -11.52 3.10
N ALA A 230 2.94 -11.81 3.21
CA ALA A 230 1.92 -11.17 2.39
C ALA A 230 1.92 -9.63 2.51
N LEU A 231 2.13 -9.07 3.71
CA LEU A 231 2.19 -7.63 3.92
C LEU A 231 3.34 -6.97 3.15
N PHE A 232 4.53 -7.57 3.22
CA PHE A 232 5.71 -7.07 2.52
C PHE A 232 5.53 -7.15 1.01
N GLN A 233 4.99 -8.25 0.50
CA GLN A 233 4.65 -8.38 -0.92
C GLN A 233 3.63 -7.32 -1.37
N TRP A 234 2.66 -6.99 -0.52
CA TRP A 234 1.69 -5.95 -0.83
C TRP A 234 2.35 -4.56 -0.94
N LEU A 235 3.28 -4.23 -0.04
CA LEU A 235 4.06 -2.99 -0.11
C LEU A 235 4.93 -2.93 -1.37
N GLN A 236 5.56 -4.05 -1.77
CA GLN A 236 6.28 -4.14 -3.04
C GLN A 236 5.36 -3.90 -4.25
N LYS A 237 4.16 -4.48 -4.25
CA LYS A 237 3.14 -4.25 -5.29
C LYS A 237 2.67 -2.80 -5.31
N LEU A 238 2.52 -2.16 -4.15
CA LEU A 238 2.22 -0.72 -4.06
C LEU A 238 3.31 0.13 -4.67
N LYS A 239 4.57 -0.12 -4.31
CA LYS A 239 5.72 0.56 -4.95
C LYS A 239 5.74 0.36 -6.47
N GLY A 240 5.42 -0.85 -6.93
CA GLY A 240 5.30 -1.19 -8.35
C GLY A 240 4.18 -0.43 -9.06
N ALA A 241 3.00 -0.33 -8.44
CA ALA A 241 1.86 0.41 -8.99
C ALA A 241 2.13 1.92 -9.05
N VAL A 242 2.69 2.50 -7.98
CA VAL A 242 3.09 3.93 -7.96
C VAL A 242 4.12 4.22 -9.05
N LEU A 243 5.12 3.35 -9.22
CA LEU A 243 6.11 3.50 -10.29
C LEU A 243 5.51 3.34 -11.70
N SER A 244 4.54 2.43 -11.87
CA SER A 244 3.82 2.25 -13.13
C SER A 244 3.03 3.50 -13.51
N LYS A 245 2.36 4.12 -12.53
CA LYS A 245 1.66 5.40 -12.69
C LYS A 245 2.63 6.55 -13.01
N PHE A 246 3.72 6.67 -12.25
CA PHE A 246 4.79 7.64 -12.51
C PHE A 246 5.32 7.52 -13.95
N SER A 247 5.60 6.30 -14.40
CA SER A 247 6.15 6.04 -15.73
C SER A 247 5.17 6.41 -16.84
N LEU A 248 3.86 6.29 -16.62
CA LEU A 248 2.85 6.77 -17.56
C LEU A 248 2.77 8.30 -17.58
N TYR A 249 2.67 8.93 -16.40
CA TYR A 249 2.47 10.38 -16.29
C TYR A 249 3.65 11.18 -16.82
N PHE A 250 4.85 10.61 -16.74
CA PHE A 250 6.07 11.24 -17.21
C PHE A 250 6.73 10.46 -18.36
N HIS A 251 5.94 9.68 -19.10
CA HIS A 251 6.44 8.85 -20.19
C HIS A 251 7.28 9.68 -21.18
N ASP A 252 6.80 10.86 -21.57
CA ASP A 252 7.47 11.69 -22.56
C ASP A 252 8.78 12.28 -22.00
N ILE A 253 8.82 12.67 -20.73
CA ILE A 253 10.05 13.12 -20.05
C ILE A 253 11.07 11.97 -20.01
N LEU A 254 10.63 10.77 -19.62
CA LEU A 254 11.48 9.59 -19.57
C LEU A 254 12.03 9.22 -20.96
N ALA A 255 11.17 9.24 -21.98
CA ALA A 255 11.57 8.94 -23.35
C ALA A 255 12.57 9.97 -23.92
N GLN A 256 12.47 11.24 -23.50
CA GLN A 256 13.43 12.28 -23.89
C GLN A 256 14.77 12.16 -23.15
N GLN A 257 14.75 11.64 -21.92
CA GLN A 257 15.94 11.53 -21.06
C GLN A 257 16.63 10.16 -21.10
N THR A 258 16.09 9.20 -21.85
CA THR A 258 16.62 7.83 -21.94
C THR A 258 16.78 7.40 -23.39
N THR A 259 17.61 6.38 -23.63
CA THR A 259 17.67 5.77 -24.95
C THR A 259 16.46 4.85 -25.16
N PRO A 260 16.06 4.53 -26.40
CA PRO A 260 14.98 3.57 -26.66
C PRO A 260 15.24 2.18 -26.06
N HIS A 261 16.51 1.79 -25.92
CA HIS A 261 16.88 0.55 -25.24
C HIS A 261 16.58 0.64 -23.74
N ASP A 262 17.04 1.70 -23.08
CA ASP A 262 16.87 1.89 -21.65
C ASP A 262 15.39 2.08 -21.29
N MET A 263 14.63 2.80 -22.11
CA MET A 263 13.18 2.94 -21.93
C MET A 263 12.48 1.58 -21.96
N ARG A 264 12.82 0.70 -22.92
CA ARG A 264 12.28 -0.68 -22.95
C ARG A 264 12.66 -1.46 -21.70
N GLN A 265 13.91 -1.32 -21.23
CA GLN A 265 14.36 -2.00 -20.02
C GLN A 265 13.61 -1.48 -18.78
N LEU A 266 13.38 -0.18 -18.66
CA LEU A 266 12.57 0.43 -17.61
C LEU A 266 11.14 -0.11 -17.63
N CYS A 267 10.48 -0.06 -18.79
CA CYS A 267 9.13 -0.58 -19.02
C CYS A 267 9.00 -2.06 -18.66
N SER A 268 10.00 -2.90 -18.99
CA SER A 268 9.98 -4.34 -18.69
C SER A 268 9.96 -4.67 -17.19
N LYS A 269 10.40 -3.75 -16.34
CA LYS A 269 10.42 -3.90 -14.87
C LYS A 269 9.17 -3.33 -14.20
N LEU A 270 8.26 -2.72 -14.97
CA LEU A 270 7.03 -2.14 -14.42
C LEU A 270 6.07 -3.25 -13.97
N TYR A 271 5.36 -2.97 -12.89
CA TYR A 271 4.28 -3.82 -12.44
C TYR A 271 3.13 -3.85 -13.46
N ASN A 272 2.85 -2.69 -14.08
CA ASN A 272 1.97 -2.56 -15.23
C ASN A 272 2.53 -1.55 -16.22
N ASP A 273 2.79 -1.96 -17.46
CA ASP A 273 3.10 -1.02 -18.52
C ASP A 273 1.81 -0.42 -19.10
N HIS A 274 1.34 0.67 -18.48
CA HIS A 274 0.12 1.36 -18.90
C HIS A 274 0.26 1.99 -20.28
N TYR A 275 1.45 2.47 -20.65
CA TYR A 275 1.66 3.08 -21.95
C TYR A 275 1.50 2.04 -23.05
N GLN A 276 2.12 0.86 -22.91
CA GLN A 276 1.93 -0.22 -23.88
C GLN A 276 0.49 -0.74 -23.95
N LYS A 277 -0.26 -0.73 -22.84
CA LYS A 277 -1.70 -1.02 -22.88
C LYS A 277 -2.46 -0.01 -23.74
N ILE A 278 -2.14 1.29 -23.62
CA ILE A 278 -2.72 2.34 -24.46
C ILE A 278 -2.36 2.13 -25.94
N VAL A 279 -1.07 1.89 -26.24
CA VAL A 279 -0.59 1.61 -27.61
C VAL A 279 -1.32 0.41 -28.22
N SER A 280 -1.44 -0.68 -27.46
CA SER A 280 -2.09 -1.91 -27.91
C SER A 280 -3.57 -1.70 -28.14
N PHE A 281 -4.24 -0.94 -27.27
CA PHE A 281 -5.66 -0.59 -27.43
C PHE A 281 -5.87 0.27 -28.68
N GLN A 282 -5.12 1.36 -28.83
CA GLN A 282 -5.22 2.29 -29.96
C GLN A 282 -5.12 1.54 -31.29
N ARG A 283 -4.09 0.67 -31.43
CA ARG A 283 -3.88 -0.12 -32.64
C ARG A 283 -4.97 -1.16 -32.89
N LYS A 284 -5.44 -1.83 -31.83
CA LYS A 284 -6.42 -2.91 -31.95
C LYS A 284 -7.81 -2.40 -32.33
N TYR A 285 -8.20 -1.23 -31.82
CA TYR A 285 -9.54 -0.67 -32.00
C TYR A 285 -9.59 0.48 -33.00
N ASP A 286 -8.45 0.82 -33.59
CA ASP A 286 -8.28 1.91 -34.54
C ASP A 286 -8.80 3.24 -33.98
N ALA A 287 -8.37 3.54 -32.75
CA ALA A 287 -8.63 4.84 -32.13
C ALA A 287 -7.72 5.88 -32.78
N THR A 288 -8.24 7.06 -33.08
CA THR A 288 -7.44 8.17 -33.61
C THR A 288 -6.36 8.55 -32.59
N TYR A 289 -6.77 8.69 -31.33
CA TYR A 289 -5.84 8.86 -30.22
C TYR A 289 -6.45 8.47 -28.88
N VAL A 290 -5.57 8.24 -27.91
CA VAL A 290 -5.85 8.09 -26.49
C VAL A 290 -4.96 9.07 -25.73
N ILE A 291 -5.56 9.94 -24.92
CA ILE A 291 -4.83 10.96 -24.16
C ILE A 291 -5.24 10.97 -22.69
N LEU A 292 -4.29 11.29 -21.81
CA LEU A 292 -4.57 11.77 -20.47
C LEU A 292 -4.42 13.29 -20.45
N LEU A 293 -5.45 13.98 -20.00
CA LEU A 293 -5.55 15.43 -19.95
C LEU A 293 -5.61 15.90 -18.50
N SER A 294 -4.86 16.95 -18.16
CA SER A 294 -4.94 17.62 -16.86
C SER A 294 -5.48 19.04 -17.00
N GLU A 295 -6.58 19.33 -16.32
CA GLU A 295 -7.12 20.68 -16.20
C GLU A 295 -6.14 21.64 -15.51
N LYS A 296 -5.35 21.13 -14.55
CA LYS A 296 -4.32 21.91 -13.86
C LYS A 296 -3.25 22.43 -14.83
N LEU A 297 -2.77 21.58 -15.75
CA LEU A 297 -1.76 21.98 -16.74
C LEU A 297 -2.27 23.04 -17.73
N ILE A 298 -3.56 22.96 -18.06
CA ILE A 298 -4.23 23.94 -18.93
C ILE A 298 -4.30 25.31 -18.25
N ALA A 299 -4.62 25.33 -16.95
CA ALA A 299 -4.67 26.57 -16.18
C ALA A 299 -3.29 27.23 -15.98
N LEU A 300 -2.21 26.44 -15.95
CA LEU A 300 -0.85 26.92 -15.71
C LEU A 300 -0.15 27.48 -16.96
N ASN A 301 -0.48 26.98 -18.15
CA ASN A 301 0.24 27.32 -19.38
C ASN A 301 -0.73 27.81 -20.46
N SER A 302 -0.61 29.09 -20.84
CA SER A 302 -1.38 29.75 -21.91
C SER A 302 -1.08 29.25 -23.34
N GLY A 303 -0.60 28.01 -23.51
CA GLY A 303 -0.22 27.45 -24.81
C GLY A 303 0.25 25.99 -24.84
N HIS A 304 0.13 25.23 -23.75
CA HIS A 304 0.32 23.76 -23.78
C HIS A 304 -1.02 23.08 -23.57
N ASP A 305 -1.33 22.07 -24.38
CA ASP A 305 -2.64 21.40 -24.50
C ASP A 305 -3.12 20.65 -23.24
N GLY A 306 -2.47 20.81 -22.08
CA GLY A 306 -2.84 20.10 -20.85
C GLY A 306 -2.56 18.60 -20.86
N ILE A 307 -1.92 18.10 -21.91
CA ILE A 307 -1.71 16.66 -22.12
C ILE A 307 -0.61 16.16 -21.19
N ILE A 308 -0.95 15.18 -20.36
CA ILE A 308 0.00 14.44 -19.53
C ILE A 308 0.75 13.42 -20.39
N VAL A 309 0.00 12.68 -21.20
CA VAL A 309 0.53 11.69 -22.15
C VAL A 309 -0.45 11.48 -23.29
N SER A 310 0.08 11.22 -24.48
CA SER A 310 -0.71 10.91 -25.67
C SER A 310 -0.16 9.73 -26.46
N HIS A 311 -1.07 8.97 -27.08
CA HIS A 311 -0.73 8.03 -28.14
C HIS A 311 -1.75 8.09 -29.29
N PRO A 312 -1.30 8.27 -30.56
CA PRO A 312 0.08 8.50 -31.00
C PRO A 312 0.73 9.76 -30.38
N HIS A 313 2.06 9.83 -30.40
CA HIS A 313 2.79 10.99 -29.85
C HIS A 313 2.60 12.22 -30.78
N ARG A 314 2.48 13.42 -30.20
CA ARG A 314 2.25 14.71 -30.92
C ARG A 314 0.92 14.77 -31.68
N VAL A 315 -0.16 14.37 -31.04
CA VAL A 315 -1.51 14.71 -31.49
C VAL A 315 -1.79 16.19 -31.21
N SER A 316 -2.54 16.84 -32.09
CA SER A 316 -3.10 18.18 -31.87
C SER A 316 -4.60 18.02 -31.62
N PRO A 317 -5.01 17.63 -30.40
CA PRO A 317 -6.42 17.43 -30.11
C PRO A 317 -7.17 18.77 -30.22
N GLN A 318 -8.48 18.69 -30.51
CA GLN A 318 -9.37 19.84 -30.41
C GLN A 318 -9.62 20.17 -28.92
N THR A 319 -8.59 20.67 -28.22
CA THR A 319 -8.58 20.86 -26.76
C THR A 319 -9.77 21.69 -26.27
N ASP A 320 -10.10 22.78 -26.97
CA ASP A 320 -11.26 23.64 -26.62
C ASP A 320 -12.59 22.88 -26.67
N LEU A 321 -12.76 22.02 -27.68
CA LEU A 321 -13.95 21.17 -27.81
C LEU A 321 -14.01 20.16 -26.67
N ILE A 322 -12.88 19.52 -26.36
CA ILE A 322 -12.77 18.55 -25.24
C ILE A 322 -13.11 19.24 -23.92
N LEU A 323 -12.58 20.43 -23.66
CA LEU A 323 -12.86 21.19 -22.45
C LEU A 323 -14.33 21.57 -22.35
N LYS A 324 -14.92 22.05 -23.44
CA LYS A 324 -16.36 22.30 -23.51
C LYS A 324 -17.16 21.04 -23.20
N MET A 325 -16.78 19.88 -23.74
CA MET A 325 -17.43 18.61 -23.43
C MET A 325 -17.29 18.23 -21.95
N ILE A 326 -16.12 18.42 -21.34
CA ILE A 326 -15.89 18.18 -19.92
C ILE A 326 -16.79 19.09 -19.07
N MET A 327 -16.86 20.37 -19.39
CA MET A 327 -17.71 21.34 -18.67
C MET A 327 -19.20 20.99 -18.78
N GLU A 328 -19.68 20.66 -19.98
CA GLU A 328 -21.08 20.29 -20.23
C GLU A 328 -21.47 18.97 -19.53
N THR A 329 -20.49 18.10 -19.23
CA THR A 329 -20.72 16.78 -18.64
C THR A 329 -20.14 16.62 -17.24
N ALA A 330 -19.80 17.73 -16.57
CA ALA A 330 -19.08 17.74 -15.30
C ALA A 330 -19.80 16.93 -14.20
N ASN A 331 -21.12 17.04 -14.10
CA ASN A 331 -21.92 16.30 -13.11
C ASN A 331 -21.87 14.79 -13.33
N ASP A 332 -21.89 14.34 -14.59
CA ASP A 332 -21.78 12.91 -14.93
C ASP A 332 -20.37 12.40 -14.68
N LEU A 333 -19.34 13.21 -14.99
CA LEU A 333 -17.94 12.87 -14.74
C LEU A 333 -17.61 12.75 -13.25
N GLN A 334 -18.38 13.37 -12.34
CA GLN A 334 -18.21 13.16 -10.90
C GLN A 334 -18.63 11.76 -10.44
N ILE A 335 -19.45 11.05 -11.25
CA ILE A 335 -19.86 9.69 -10.94
C ILE A 335 -18.69 8.76 -11.28
N ILE A 336 -18.12 8.14 -10.23
CA ILE A 336 -16.99 7.21 -10.37
C ILE A 336 -17.35 6.09 -11.36
N ASP A 337 -16.41 5.80 -12.27
CA ASP A 337 -16.52 4.77 -13.32
C ASP A 337 -17.56 5.09 -14.41
N LYS A 338 -18.18 6.28 -14.40
CA LYS A 338 -19.03 6.73 -15.51
C LYS A 338 -18.17 6.98 -16.74
N ILE A 339 -18.59 6.39 -17.86
CA ILE A 339 -18.00 6.61 -19.18
C ILE A 339 -19.03 7.36 -20.01
N ILE A 340 -18.60 8.45 -20.63
CA ILE A 340 -19.42 9.32 -21.44
C ILE A 340 -19.02 9.13 -22.90
N TYR A 341 -20.00 8.90 -23.76
CA TYR A 341 -19.81 8.81 -25.21
C TYR A 341 -20.50 10.00 -25.86
N LYS A 342 -19.77 10.75 -26.68
CA LYS A 342 -20.30 11.91 -27.39
C LYS A 342 -19.96 11.81 -28.86
N PHE A 343 -20.98 11.57 -29.67
CA PHE A 343 -20.86 11.49 -31.12
C PHE A 343 -21.16 12.86 -31.75
N ILE A 344 -20.24 13.37 -32.56
CA ILE A 344 -20.36 14.63 -33.30
C ILE A 344 -20.69 14.29 -34.74
N THR A 345 -21.96 14.44 -35.12
CA THR A 345 -22.48 14.04 -36.43
C THR A 345 -21.79 14.78 -37.59
N GLN A 346 -21.42 16.05 -37.41
CA GLN A 346 -20.79 16.84 -38.48
C GLN A 346 -19.41 16.27 -38.85
N GLU A 347 -18.63 15.84 -37.86
CA GLU A 347 -17.28 15.32 -38.06
C GLU A 347 -17.21 13.79 -38.14
N GLN A 348 -18.33 13.10 -37.90
CA GLN A 348 -18.40 11.64 -37.75
C GLN A 348 -17.49 11.07 -36.64
N ASN A 349 -17.21 11.88 -35.62
CA ASN A 349 -16.29 11.57 -34.54
C ASN A 349 -17.02 11.09 -33.28
N THR A 350 -16.48 10.09 -32.58
CA THR A 350 -16.91 9.72 -31.22
C THR A 350 -15.82 10.03 -30.22
N TYR A 351 -16.17 10.87 -29.24
CA TYR A 351 -15.35 11.15 -28.07
C TYR A 351 -15.83 10.28 -26.91
N ILE A 352 -14.88 9.65 -26.23
CA ILE A 352 -15.13 8.91 -25.00
C ILE A 352 -14.37 9.60 -23.88
N LEU A 353 -15.09 9.97 -22.82
CA LEU A 353 -14.55 10.73 -21.70
C LEU A 353 -14.84 10.00 -20.39
N THR A 354 -13.85 9.99 -19.49
CA THR A 354 -14.04 9.60 -18.09
C THR A 354 -13.04 10.31 -17.20
N ILE A 355 -13.36 10.45 -15.92
CA ILE A 355 -12.42 10.96 -14.92
C ILE A 355 -11.54 9.82 -14.41
N VAL A 356 -10.23 10.04 -14.40
CA VAL A 356 -9.26 9.10 -13.80
C VAL A 356 -9.04 9.47 -12.34
N GLU A 357 -8.70 10.74 -12.11
CA GLU A 357 -8.46 11.36 -10.80
C GLU A 357 -9.01 12.79 -10.80
N PRO A 358 -9.13 13.48 -9.64
CA PRO A 358 -9.50 14.88 -9.63
C PRO A 358 -8.62 15.66 -10.62
N THR A 359 -9.24 16.40 -11.53
CA THR A 359 -8.59 17.21 -12.59
C THR A 359 -7.83 16.43 -13.67
N ILE A 360 -7.87 15.08 -13.68
CA ILE A 360 -7.22 14.24 -14.69
C ILE A 360 -8.26 13.38 -15.42
N TYR A 361 -8.34 13.56 -16.74
CA TYR A 361 -9.33 12.94 -17.60
C TYR A 361 -8.68 12.01 -18.61
N LEU A 362 -9.34 10.88 -18.91
CA LEU A 362 -8.99 10.00 -20.02
C LEU A 362 -9.92 10.32 -21.19
N ILE A 363 -9.34 10.61 -22.35
CA ILE A 363 -10.07 10.92 -23.57
C ILE A 363 -9.63 9.97 -24.68
N ILE A 364 -10.60 9.39 -25.39
CA ILE A 364 -10.38 8.55 -26.56
C ILE A 364 -11.20 9.12 -27.72
N LEU A 365 -10.55 9.33 -28.87
CA LEU A 365 -11.20 9.74 -30.10
C LEU A 365 -11.26 8.57 -31.09
N PHE A 366 -12.41 8.43 -31.75
CA PHE A 366 -12.58 7.60 -32.92
C PHE A 366 -13.19 8.41 -34.07
N GLU A 367 -12.63 8.29 -35.28
CA GLU A 367 -13.22 8.77 -36.54
C GLU A 367 -14.32 7.84 -37.05
N SER A 368 -15.17 7.37 -36.15
CA SER A 368 -16.34 6.56 -36.45
C SER A 368 -17.32 6.59 -35.29
N LYS A 369 -18.60 6.35 -35.58
CA LYS A 369 -19.61 6.17 -34.54
C LYS A 369 -19.32 4.92 -33.71
N LYS A 370 -19.12 5.07 -32.40
CA LYS A 370 -18.99 3.95 -31.45
C LYS A 370 -20.24 3.80 -30.59
N SER A 371 -20.55 2.56 -30.21
CA SER A 371 -21.69 2.24 -29.35
C SER A 371 -21.25 2.22 -27.89
N GLU A 372 -22.10 2.78 -27.01
CA GLU A 372 -21.95 2.64 -25.55
C GLU A 372 -22.03 1.18 -25.08
N LYS A 373 -22.61 0.30 -25.90
CA LYS A 373 -22.71 -1.14 -25.62
C LYS A 373 -21.41 -1.89 -25.91
N ASP A 374 -20.36 -1.22 -26.40
CA ASP A 374 -19.05 -1.85 -26.61
C ASP A 374 -18.38 -2.16 -25.26
N THR A 375 -18.45 -3.44 -24.89
CA THR A 375 -17.89 -3.93 -23.63
C THR A 375 -16.38 -3.93 -23.63
N PHE A 376 -15.71 -4.00 -24.78
CA PHE A 376 -14.25 -4.01 -24.84
C PHE A 376 -13.68 -2.62 -24.53
N ILE A 377 -14.26 -1.58 -25.12
CA ILE A 377 -13.85 -0.19 -24.87
C ILE A 377 -14.07 0.16 -23.41
N SER A 378 -15.28 -0.12 -22.89
CA SER A 378 -15.60 0.14 -21.49
C SER A 378 -14.71 -0.65 -20.52
N ASN A 379 -14.43 -1.93 -20.79
CA ASN A 379 -13.52 -2.73 -19.95
C ASN A 379 -12.08 -2.17 -19.95
N PHE A 380 -11.57 -1.72 -21.09
CA PHE A 380 -10.25 -1.08 -21.17
C PHE A 380 -10.20 0.20 -20.33
N VAL A 381 -11.18 1.09 -20.52
CA VAL A 381 -11.28 2.36 -19.80
C VAL A 381 -11.35 2.11 -18.29
N LEU A 382 -12.22 1.21 -17.84
CA LEU A 382 -12.39 0.90 -16.42
C LEU A 382 -11.14 0.25 -15.83
N ASP A 383 -10.50 -0.70 -16.52
CA ASP A 383 -9.28 -1.34 -16.04
C ASP A 383 -8.13 -0.32 -15.90
N LEU A 384 -7.93 0.53 -16.91
CA LEU A 384 -6.90 1.57 -16.86
C LEU A 384 -7.15 2.53 -15.68
N CYS A 385 -8.37 3.05 -15.54
CA CYS A 385 -8.72 3.98 -14.46
C CYS A 385 -8.59 3.34 -13.07
N GLN A 386 -9.00 2.08 -12.90
CA GLN A 386 -8.89 1.38 -11.61
C GLN A 386 -7.43 1.10 -11.24
N ASN A 387 -6.58 0.80 -12.22
CA ASN A 387 -5.15 0.60 -11.98
C ASN A 387 -4.46 1.91 -11.60
N LEU A 388 -4.75 3.01 -12.30
CA LEU A 388 -4.17 4.33 -12.00
C LEU A 388 -4.59 4.85 -10.61
N ARG A 389 -5.80 4.52 -10.17
CA ARG A 389 -6.29 4.82 -8.81
C ARG A 389 -5.77 3.86 -7.72
N CYS A 390 -5.06 2.80 -8.10
CA CYS A 390 -4.65 1.70 -7.22
C CYS A 390 -5.80 0.96 -6.52
N THR A 391 -7.04 1.08 -7.01
CA THR A 391 -8.26 0.56 -6.37
C THR A 391 -8.20 -0.95 -6.12
N LYS A 392 -7.82 -1.73 -7.14
CA LYS A 392 -7.68 -3.19 -7.04
C LYS A 392 -6.58 -3.59 -6.05
N LEU A 393 -5.50 -2.81 -6.00
CA LEU A 393 -4.40 -3.07 -5.10
C LEU A 393 -4.79 -2.79 -3.64
N PHE A 394 -5.51 -1.72 -3.36
CA PHE A 394 -5.97 -1.46 -1.99
C PHE A 394 -6.98 -2.51 -1.51
N THR A 395 -7.87 -2.97 -2.39
CA THR A 395 -8.85 -4.02 -2.04
C THR A 395 -8.22 -5.42 -1.92
N CYS A 396 -7.06 -5.67 -2.53
CA CYS A 396 -6.38 -6.96 -2.40
C CYS A 396 -5.73 -7.20 -1.02
N LEU A 397 -5.68 -6.18 -0.14
CA LEU A 397 -5.33 -6.35 1.27
C LEU A 397 -6.21 -7.41 1.98
N LYS A 398 -7.47 -7.54 1.57
CA LYS A 398 -8.40 -8.56 2.11
C LYS A 398 -8.48 -9.83 1.25
N ASN A 399 -8.11 -9.73 -0.03
CA ASN A 399 -8.27 -10.76 -1.04
C ASN A 399 -6.91 -11.32 -1.49
N THR A 400 -6.12 -11.88 -0.57
CA THR A 400 -4.84 -12.53 -0.89
C THR A 400 -4.99 -13.96 -1.43
N ASN A 401 -6.22 -14.50 -1.47
CA ASN A 401 -6.51 -15.86 -1.94
C ASN A 401 -7.44 -15.89 -3.18
N LYS A 402 -7.11 -15.14 -4.24
CA LYS A 402 -7.56 -15.45 -5.61
C LYS A 402 -6.51 -15.05 -6.63
#